data_AF-A0A6P4Z4R0-F1
#
_entry.id   AF-A0A6P4Z4R0-F1
#
_cell.length_a   1.000
_cell.length_b   1.000
_cell.length_c   1.000
_cell.angle_alpha   90.00
_cell.angle_beta   90.00
_cell.angle_gamma   90.00
#
_symmetry.space_group_name_H-M   'P 1'
#
loop_
_entity.id
_entity.type
_entity.pdbx_description
1 polymer ?
#
loop_
_entity_poly.entity_id
_entity_poly.type
_entity_poly.pdbx_seq_one_letter_code
_entity_poly.pdbx_strand_id
1 'polypeptide(L)'
;MPSAVGIAVAFPRPSSGAVQACSGQAKRIRQLQFMMFPLNMEEQDYTTYCREMLTQLMTSKVSKVCLDAQELILTMISHFSLDITSVYNWSMVDPKVAGWLLNPDHPPNTFTEVVKMLWKDNHQECDQDADATTLLCQDLSQLLDAMELLRRRLMDCDLLDLYLNVEMKLTPILAGMEYHGICVDPQRLINMGDILKVCYIISIMFNSHTI
;
A
#
# COMPACT_ATOMS: atom_id res chain seq x y z
N MET A 1 -15.24 3.50 -2.38
CA MET A 1 -13.89 3.41 -2.98
C MET A 1 -14.06 2.97 -4.43
N PRO A 2 -13.39 3.61 -5.41
CA PRO A 2 -13.35 3.04 -6.76
C PRO A 2 -12.78 1.63 -6.68
N SER A 3 -13.40 0.66 -7.36
CA SER A 3 -12.93 -0.73 -7.37
C SER A 3 -11.55 -0.81 -8.01
N ALA A 4 -10.59 -1.47 -7.37
CA ALA A 4 -9.27 -1.70 -7.95
C ALA A 4 -9.39 -2.42 -9.30
N VAL A 5 -8.73 -1.88 -10.33
CA VAL A 5 -8.83 -2.37 -11.72
C VAL A 5 -7.80 -3.48 -11.99
N GLY A 6 -6.63 -3.40 -11.35
CA GLY A 6 -5.53 -4.33 -11.54
C GLY A 6 -4.36 -4.08 -10.58
N ILE A 7 -3.44 -5.03 -10.51
CA ILE A 7 -2.16 -4.94 -9.80
C ILE A 7 -1.04 -4.81 -10.83
N ALA A 8 -0.25 -3.75 -10.76
CA ALA A 8 0.91 -3.57 -11.63
C ALA A 8 2.21 -3.96 -10.90
N VAL A 9 3.07 -4.71 -11.58
CA VAL A 9 4.35 -5.20 -11.07
C VAL A 9 5.45 -4.83 -12.05
N ALA A 10 6.51 -4.23 -11.54
CA ALA A 10 7.76 -4.01 -12.29
C ALA A 10 8.84 -4.97 -11.80
N PHE A 11 9.58 -5.58 -12.73
CA PHE A 11 10.72 -6.45 -12.42
C PHE A 11 11.95 -6.10 -13.26
N PRO A 12 13.17 -6.21 -12.69
CA PRO A 12 14.40 -5.99 -13.45
C PRO A 12 14.52 -7.01 -14.58
N ARG A 13 14.80 -6.54 -15.79
CA ARG A 13 15.09 -7.42 -16.92
C ARG A 13 16.44 -8.11 -16.64
N PRO A 14 16.53 -9.46 -16.76
CA PRO A 14 17.81 -10.14 -16.67
C PRO A 14 18.70 -9.60 -17.78
N SER A 15 19.82 -8.97 -17.41
CA SER A 15 20.73 -8.34 -18.37
C SER A 15 21.34 -9.42 -19.26
N SER A 16 20.97 -9.46 -20.53
CA SER A 16 21.76 -10.13 -21.55
C SER A 16 23.02 -9.29 -21.79
N GLY A 17 24.10 -9.61 -21.08
CA GLY A 17 25.52 -9.44 -21.46
C GLY A 17 26.08 -8.10 -22.00
N ALA A 18 25.33 -7.03 -22.18
CA ALA A 18 25.86 -5.80 -22.81
C ALA A 18 26.12 -4.71 -21.77
N VAL A 19 27.38 -4.62 -21.32
CA VAL A 19 27.91 -3.49 -20.55
C VAL A 19 28.24 -2.38 -21.54
N GLN A 20 27.45 -1.30 -21.56
CA GLN A 20 27.82 -0.07 -22.27
C GLN A 20 28.41 0.91 -21.25
N ALA A 21 29.74 1.04 -21.27
CA ALA A 21 30.47 1.99 -20.46
C ALA A 21 30.42 3.37 -21.12
N CYS A 22 29.73 4.33 -20.50
CA CYS A 22 29.92 5.75 -20.76
C CYS A 22 30.21 6.48 -19.45
N SER A 23 31.28 7.25 -19.48
CA SER A 23 31.87 8.02 -18.39
C SER A 23 30.99 9.20 -17.94
N GLY A 24 30.88 9.37 -16.61
CA GLY A 24 30.23 10.51 -15.96
C GLY A 24 28.93 10.13 -15.25
N GLN A 25 29.00 9.91 -13.93
CA GLN A 25 27.89 9.52 -13.03
C GLN A 25 26.86 8.58 -13.68
N ALA A 26 27.25 7.33 -13.92
CA ALA A 26 26.37 6.33 -14.50
C ALA A 26 25.22 5.97 -13.53
N LYS A 27 24.11 6.71 -13.60
CA LYS A 27 22.82 6.23 -13.07
C LYS A 27 22.48 4.99 -13.88
N ARG A 28 22.65 3.81 -13.28
CA ARG A 28 22.38 2.53 -13.94
C ARG A 28 20.91 2.48 -14.31
N ILE A 29 20.59 2.76 -15.58
CA ILE A 29 19.22 2.67 -16.09
C ILE A 29 18.85 1.19 -16.01
N ARG A 30 18.10 0.81 -14.97
CA ARG A 30 17.56 -0.55 -14.85
C ARG A 30 16.51 -0.68 -15.93
N GLN A 31 16.74 -1.56 -16.91
CA GLN A 31 15.65 -1.94 -17.80
C GLN A 31 14.62 -2.70 -16.97
N LEU A 32 13.45 -2.11 -16.78
CA LEU A 32 12.33 -2.73 -16.10
C LEU A 32 11.35 -3.30 -17.12
N GLN A 33 10.79 -4.45 -16.80
CA GLN A 33 9.64 -5.00 -17.49
C GLN A 33 8.42 -4.85 -16.57
N PHE A 34 7.30 -4.43 -17.16
CA PHE A 34 6.05 -4.19 -16.44
C PHE A 34 5.04 -5.27 -16.81
N MET A 35 4.31 -5.75 -15.82
CA MET A 35 3.22 -6.70 -15.97
C MET A 35 2.03 -6.20 -15.16
N MET A 36 0.85 -6.22 -15.77
CA MET A 36 -0.40 -5.82 -15.12
C MET A 36 -1.29 -7.05 -15.00
N PHE A 37 -1.79 -7.28 -13.78
CA PHE A 37 -2.70 -8.36 -13.42
C PHE A 37 -4.10 -7.76 -13.21
N PRO A 38 -5.06 -7.98 -14.13
CA PRO A 38 -6.41 -7.50 -13.96
C PRO A 38 -7.08 -8.14 -12.74
N LEU A 39 -7.85 -7.35 -11.97
CA LEU A 39 -8.60 -7.85 -10.80
C LEU A 39 -10.06 -8.18 -11.12
N ASN A 40 -10.62 -7.54 -12.15
CA ASN A 40 -11.99 -7.79 -12.62
C ASN A 40 -11.92 -8.69 -13.86
N MET A 41 -11.96 -10.00 -13.64
CA MET A 41 -12.02 -10.99 -14.71
C MET A 41 -13.33 -11.76 -14.63
N GLU A 42 -14.09 -11.81 -15.73
CA GLU A 42 -15.31 -12.62 -15.83
C GLU A 42 -14.99 -14.12 -15.93
N GLU A 43 -13.77 -14.45 -16.37
CA GLU A 43 -13.33 -15.82 -16.59
C GLU A 43 -12.59 -16.41 -15.37
N GLN A 44 -13.10 -17.53 -14.87
CA GLN A 44 -12.62 -18.19 -13.66
C GLN A 44 -11.18 -18.77 -13.82
N ASP A 45 -10.84 -19.25 -15.01
CA ASP A 45 -9.52 -19.84 -15.29
C ASP A 45 -8.40 -18.79 -15.20
N TYR A 46 -8.64 -17.60 -15.77
CA TYR A 46 -7.68 -16.49 -15.70
C TYR A 46 -7.52 -15.95 -14.28
N THR A 47 -8.61 -15.90 -13.50
CA THR A 47 -8.57 -15.52 -12.09
C THR A 47 -7.70 -16.48 -11.28
N THR A 48 -7.84 -17.79 -11.55
CA THR A 48 -7.05 -18.84 -10.89
C THR A 48 -5.57 -18.75 -11.28
N TYR A 49 -5.28 -18.54 -12.56
CA TYR A 49 -3.92 -18.35 -13.05
C TYR A 49 -3.25 -17.12 -12.43
N CYS A 50 -3.93 -15.97 -12.39
CA CYS A 50 -3.42 -14.75 -11.78
C CYS A 50 -3.19 -14.92 -10.28
N ARG A 51 -4.10 -15.61 -9.58
CA ARG A 51 -3.95 -15.98 -8.17
C ARG A 51 -2.66 -16.75 -7.94
N GLU A 52 -2.43 -17.81 -8.71
CA GLU A 52 -1.25 -18.67 -8.56
C GLU A 52 0.04 -17.89 -8.84
N MET A 53 0.08 -17.11 -9.93
CA MET A 53 1.23 -16.29 -10.27
C MET A 53 1.56 -15.25 -9.20
N LEU A 54 0.57 -14.49 -8.75
CA LEU A 54 0.76 -13.48 -7.71
C LEU A 54 1.17 -14.14 -6.39
N THR A 55 0.53 -15.25 -6.00
CA THR A 55 0.90 -15.97 -4.77
C THR A 55 2.35 -16.46 -4.83
N GLN A 56 2.79 -17.02 -5.96
CA GLN A 56 4.18 -17.42 -6.16
C GLN A 56 5.14 -16.23 -6.10
N LEU A 57 4.79 -15.11 -6.75
CA LEU A 57 5.56 -13.88 -6.72
C LEU A 57 5.74 -13.38 -5.28
N MET A 58 4.65 -13.29 -4.53
CA MET A 58 4.65 -12.78 -3.15
C MET A 58 5.38 -13.71 -2.18
N THR A 59 5.27 -15.02 -2.37
CA THR A 59 5.94 -16.05 -1.55
C THR A 59 7.45 -16.14 -1.81
N SER A 60 7.95 -15.58 -2.92
CA SER A 60 9.39 -15.59 -3.21
C SER A 60 10.22 -14.90 -2.11
N LYS A 61 11.50 -15.29 -1.96
CA LYS A 61 12.39 -14.71 -0.93
C LYS A 61 12.81 -13.26 -1.20
N VAL A 62 12.54 -12.74 -2.39
CA VAL A 62 12.93 -11.37 -2.76
C VAL A 62 12.02 -10.39 -2.01
N SER A 63 12.61 -9.35 -1.40
CA SER A 63 11.83 -8.28 -0.79
C SER A 63 11.17 -7.44 -1.89
N LYS A 64 9.85 -7.22 -1.78
CA LYS A 64 9.09 -6.40 -2.72
C LYS A 64 8.92 -5.00 -2.16
N VAL A 65 8.96 -4.00 -3.03
CA VAL A 65 8.62 -2.63 -2.67
C VAL A 65 7.21 -2.37 -3.17
N CYS A 66 6.31 -2.00 -2.27
CA CYS A 66 4.92 -1.71 -2.58
C CYS A 66 4.52 -0.41 -1.90
N LEU A 67 3.96 0.52 -2.66
CA LEU A 67 3.29 1.68 -2.07
C LEU A 67 1.93 1.23 -1.55
N ASP A 68 1.67 1.43 -0.26
CA ASP A 68 0.45 0.96 0.40
C ASP A 68 0.33 -0.58 0.44
N ALA A 69 1.28 -1.19 1.15
CA ALA A 69 1.36 -2.63 1.28
C ALA A 69 0.14 -3.23 2.00
N GLN A 70 -0.52 -2.49 2.90
CA GLN A 70 -1.75 -2.95 3.56
C GLN A 70 -2.88 -3.11 2.54
N GLU A 71 -3.12 -2.10 1.70
CA GLU A 71 -4.18 -2.13 0.68
C GLU A 71 -3.93 -3.24 -0.36
N LEU A 72 -2.66 -3.45 -0.76
CA LEU A 72 -2.32 -4.56 -1.65
C LEU A 72 -2.67 -5.91 -1.02
N ILE A 73 -2.33 -6.12 0.25
CA ILE A 73 -2.63 -7.36 0.98
C ILE A 73 -4.14 -7.55 1.08
N LEU A 74 -4.87 -6.51 1.48
CA LEU A 74 -6.32 -6.54 1.60
C LEU A 74 -6.98 -6.90 0.27
N THR A 75 -6.52 -6.28 -0.83
CA THR A 75 -6.96 -6.58 -2.20
C THR A 75 -6.68 -8.04 -2.54
N MET A 76 -5.49 -8.54 -2.21
CA MET A 76 -5.10 -9.93 -2.49
C MET A 76 -5.96 -10.95 -1.73
N ILE A 77 -6.20 -10.72 -0.43
CA ILE A 77 -7.06 -11.59 0.40
C ILE A 77 -8.51 -11.54 -0.09
N SER A 78 -9.02 -10.34 -0.39
CA SER A 78 -10.42 -10.15 -0.77
C SER A 78 -10.75 -10.70 -2.16
N HIS A 79 -9.92 -10.41 -3.17
CA HIS A 79 -10.17 -10.84 -4.55
C HIS A 79 -9.79 -12.30 -4.80
N PHE A 80 -8.74 -12.79 -4.16
CA PHE A 80 -8.24 -14.13 -4.42
C PHE A 80 -8.46 -15.11 -3.27
N SER A 81 -9.25 -14.73 -2.26
CA SER A 81 -9.59 -15.59 -1.12
C SER A 81 -8.35 -16.28 -0.51
N LEU A 82 -7.25 -15.54 -0.42
CA LEU A 82 -6.00 -16.07 0.09
C LEU A 82 -6.13 -16.30 1.60
N ASP A 83 -5.52 -17.38 2.08
CA ASP A 83 -5.40 -17.58 3.52
C ASP A 83 -4.46 -16.53 4.11
N ILE A 84 -4.95 -15.82 5.13
CA ILE A 84 -4.23 -14.74 5.81
C ILE A 84 -2.91 -15.26 6.39
N THR A 85 -2.86 -16.53 6.81
CA THR A 85 -1.62 -17.13 7.33
C THR A 85 -0.49 -17.15 6.31
N SER A 86 -0.83 -17.27 5.02
CA SER A 86 0.14 -17.27 3.92
C SER A 86 0.77 -15.89 3.71
N VAL A 87 0.05 -14.82 4.06
CA VAL A 87 0.45 -13.43 3.84
C VAL A 87 1.45 -12.94 4.90
N TYR A 88 1.40 -13.46 6.13
CA TYR A 88 2.35 -13.09 7.19
C TYR A 88 3.82 -13.34 6.85
N ASN A 89 4.08 -14.26 5.92
CA ASN A 89 5.42 -14.62 5.48
C ASN A 89 5.94 -13.74 4.33
N TRP A 90 5.13 -12.83 3.79
CA TRP A 90 5.55 -11.99 2.67
C TRP A 90 6.60 -10.97 3.10
N SER A 91 7.70 -10.91 2.36
CA SER A 91 8.74 -9.90 2.56
C SER A 91 8.43 -8.68 1.71
N MET A 92 7.86 -7.65 2.33
CA MET A 92 7.56 -6.38 1.68
C MET A 92 8.08 -5.20 2.48
N VAL A 93 8.33 -4.11 1.77
CA VAL A 93 8.65 -2.80 2.34
C VAL A 93 7.75 -1.75 1.71
N ASP A 94 7.24 -0.85 2.55
CA ASP A 94 6.36 0.23 2.17
C ASP A 94 7.02 1.60 2.39
N PRO A 95 7.25 2.38 1.31
CA PRO A 95 7.75 3.75 1.39
C PRO A 95 6.87 4.71 2.19
N LYS A 96 5.54 4.53 2.21
CA LYS A 96 4.63 5.39 3.02
C LYS A 96 4.89 5.20 4.50
N VAL A 97 5.00 3.95 4.94
CA VAL A 97 5.31 3.59 6.33
C VAL A 97 6.69 4.12 6.73
N ALA A 98 7.69 3.98 5.85
CA ALA A 98 9.02 4.54 6.07
C ALA A 98 8.99 6.09 6.19
N GLY A 99 8.22 6.76 5.33
CA GLY A 99 8.04 8.20 5.36
C GLY A 99 7.32 8.69 6.62
N TRP A 100 6.27 7.99 7.06
CA TRP A 100 5.60 8.26 8.33
C TRP A 100 6.57 8.12 9.51
N LEU A 101 7.40 7.07 9.54
CA LEU A 101 8.33 6.86 10.64
C LEU A 101 9.41 7.96 10.72
N LEU A 102 9.82 8.50 9.58
CA LEU A 102 10.78 9.63 9.50
C LEU A 102 10.15 10.99 9.85
N ASN A 103 8.85 11.17 9.63
CA ASN A 103 8.12 12.40 9.91
C ASN A 103 6.67 12.12 10.32
N PRO A 104 6.44 11.71 11.58
CA PRO A 104 5.12 11.26 12.03
C PRO A 104 4.08 12.39 12.09
N ASP A 105 4.51 13.65 12.18
CA ASP A 105 3.62 14.81 12.17
C ASP A 105 3.03 15.08 10.77
N HIS A 106 3.71 14.64 9.70
CA HIS A 106 3.28 14.84 8.32
C HIS A 106 3.50 13.57 7.46
N PRO A 107 2.73 12.50 7.69
CA PRO A 107 2.84 11.28 6.92
C PRO A 107 2.49 11.49 5.44
N PRO A 108 3.23 10.85 4.51
CA PRO A 108 2.88 10.88 3.10
C PRO A 108 1.72 9.94 2.80
N ASN A 109 0.70 10.45 2.11
CA ASN A 109 -0.45 9.68 1.65
C ASN A 109 -0.29 9.16 0.21
N THR A 110 0.48 9.89 -0.60
CA THR A 110 0.67 9.62 -2.04
C THR A 110 2.14 9.36 -2.38
N PHE A 111 2.40 8.72 -3.52
CA PHE A 111 3.78 8.53 -4.01
C PHE A 111 4.48 9.87 -4.23
N THR A 112 3.79 10.84 -4.83
CA THR A 112 4.32 12.20 -5.06
C THR A 112 4.79 12.86 -3.76
N GLU A 113 4.07 12.68 -2.65
CA GLU A 113 4.51 13.19 -1.34
C GLU A 113 5.76 12.47 -0.81
N VAL A 114 5.87 11.15 -1.00
CA VAL A 114 7.10 10.40 -0.70
C VAL A 114 8.29 10.96 -1.49
N VAL A 115 8.11 11.17 -2.79
CA VAL A 115 9.13 11.72 -3.70
C VAL A 115 9.54 13.13 -3.25
N LYS A 116 8.57 14.00 -2.92
CA LYS A 116 8.83 15.37 -2.41
C LYS A 116 9.60 15.37 -1.09
N MET A 117 9.30 14.45 -0.18
CA MET A 117 10.03 14.28 1.09
C MET A 117 11.50 13.96 0.85
N LEU A 118 11.79 13.21 -0.20
CA LEU A 118 13.14 12.76 -0.55
C LEU A 118 13.93 13.83 -1.30
N TRP A 119 13.34 14.43 -2.33
CA TRP A 119 14.00 15.35 -3.24
C TRP A 119 13.34 16.73 -3.13
N LYS A 120 13.72 17.48 -2.10
CA LYS A 120 13.14 18.79 -1.73
C LYS A 120 13.03 19.82 -2.87
N ASP A 121 13.79 19.68 -3.97
CA ASP A 121 13.87 20.68 -5.05
C ASP A 121 13.88 20.13 -6.49
N ASN A 122 13.77 18.82 -6.72
CA ASN A 122 14.02 18.22 -8.06
C ASN A 122 12.85 17.37 -8.61
N HIS A 123 11.63 17.55 -8.10
CA HIS A 123 10.48 16.89 -8.70
C HIS A 123 10.18 17.54 -10.05
N GLN A 124 10.59 16.89 -11.13
CA GLN A 124 10.03 17.18 -12.45
C GLN A 124 8.53 16.91 -12.34
N GLU A 125 7.70 17.95 -12.42
CA GLU A 125 6.26 17.76 -12.52
C GLU A 125 6.00 16.83 -13.70
N CYS A 126 5.24 15.76 -13.46
CA CYS A 126 4.87 14.85 -14.53
C CYS A 126 4.12 15.63 -15.62
N ASP A 127 4.42 15.32 -16.87
CA ASP A 127 3.78 15.93 -18.01
C ASP A 127 2.27 15.67 -17.92
N GLN A 128 1.46 16.73 -17.80
CA GLN A 128 0.02 16.61 -17.53
C GLN A 128 -0.74 15.94 -18.70
N ASP A 129 -0.10 15.83 -19.86
CA ASP A 129 -0.61 15.18 -21.08
C ASP A 129 -0.19 13.70 -21.23
N ALA A 130 0.60 13.13 -20.30
CA ALA A 130 1.02 11.73 -20.39
C ALA A 130 -0.11 10.77 -20.01
N ASP A 131 -0.26 9.67 -20.77
CA ASP A 131 -1.22 8.61 -20.47
C ASP A 131 -0.95 7.98 -19.09
N ALA A 132 -2.02 7.57 -18.40
CA ALA A 132 -1.97 6.99 -17.06
C ALA A 132 -1.01 5.79 -16.95
N THR A 133 -0.90 4.98 -18.00
CA THR A 133 0.02 3.83 -18.03
C THR A 133 1.48 4.27 -18.02
N THR A 134 1.79 5.36 -18.72
CA THR A 134 3.15 5.91 -18.81
C THR A 134 3.57 6.49 -17.48
N LEU A 135 2.67 7.24 -16.83
CA LEU A 135 2.86 7.78 -15.49
C LEU A 135 3.09 6.66 -14.47
N LEU A 136 2.26 5.60 -14.50
CA LEU A 136 2.43 4.43 -13.62
C LEU A 136 3.78 3.74 -13.81
N CYS A 137 4.22 3.55 -15.07
CA CYS A 137 5.53 2.96 -15.34
C CYS A 137 6.68 3.84 -14.81
N GLN A 138 6.56 5.16 -14.95
CA GLN A 138 7.53 6.11 -14.40
C GLN A 138 7.56 6.03 -12.87
N ASP A 139 6.41 6.03 -12.21
CA ASP A 139 6.31 5.94 -10.75
C ASP A 139 6.94 4.64 -10.23
N LEU A 140 6.56 3.49 -10.82
CA LEU A 140 7.13 2.19 -10.48
C LEU A 140 8.65 2.13 -10.70
N SER A 141 9.17 2.85 -11.70
CA SER A 141 10.61 2.92 -11.96
C SER A 141 11.37 3.70 -10.87
N GLN A 142 10.72 4.70 -10.29
CA GLN A 142 11.30 5.54 -9.23
C GLN A 142 11.07 4.95 -7.83
N LEU A 143 10.06 4.10 -7.67
CA LEU A 143 9.67 3.53 -6.38
C LEU A 143 10.81 2.81 -5.65
N LEU A 144 11.62 2.04 -6.39
CA LEU A 144 12.76 1.33 -5.83
C LEU A 144 13.86 2.28 -5.37
N ASP A 145 14.19 3.29 -6.18
CA ASP A 145 15.19 4.30 -5.85
C ASP A 145 14.74 5.13 -4.62
N ALA A 146 13.45 5.47 -4.55
CA ALA A 146 12.85 6.15 -3.41
C ALA A 146 12.99 5.32 -2.12
N MET A 147 12.66 4.02 -2.19
CA MET A 147 12.79 3.11 -1.04
C MET A 147 14.25 2.93 -0.61
N GLU A 148 15.20 2.82 -1.56
CA GLU A 148 16.63 2.74 -1.23
C GLU A 148 17.12 3.98 -0.49
N LEU A 149 16.63 5.18 -0.83
CA LEU A 149 16.97 6.42 -0.15
C LEU A 149 16.30 6.53 1.24
N LEU A 150 15.02 6.18 1.35
CA LEU A 150 14.32 6.11 2.64
C LEU A 150 15.01 5.14 3.60
N ARG A 151 15.45 3.98 3.11
CA ARG A 151 16.17 3.00 3.92
C ARG A 151 17.46 3.58 4.49
N ARG A 152 18.21 4.38 3.73
CA ARG A 152 19.42 5.06 4.23
C ARG A 152 19.07 6.07 5.32
N ARG A 153 18.03 6.89 5.10
CA ARG A 153 17.57 7.84 6.13
C ARG A 153 17.10 7.15 7.41
N LEU A 154 16.40 6.03 7.28
CA LEU A 154 16.02 5.19 8.43
C LEU A 154 17.24 4.65 9.17
N MET A 155 18.32 4.28 8.46
CA MET A 155 19.58 3.89 9.11
C MET A 155 20.24 5.07 9.82
N ASP A 156 20.28 6.25 9.20
CA ASP A 156 20.89 7.46 9.77
C ASP A 156 20.18 7.93 11.06
N CYS A 157 18.91 7.53 11.24
CA CYS A 157 18.11 7.81 12.43
C CYS A 157 17.95 6.62 13.39
N ASP A 158 18.64 5.49 13.15
CA ASP A 158 18.50 4.24 13.93
C ASP A 158 17.06 3.68 13.99
N LEU A 159 16.26 3.94 12.95
CA LEU A 159 14.86 3.51 12.83
C LEU A 159 14.67 2.28 11.94
N LEU A 160 15.73 1.79 11.28
CA LEU A 160 15.61 0.69 10.31
C LEU A 160 15.08 -0.62 10.95
N ASP A 161 15.56 -0.97 12.14
CA ASP A 161 15.12 -2.19 12.83
C ASP A 161 13.67 -2.09 13.30
N LEU A 162 13.25 -0.92 13.79
CA LEU A 162 11.85 -0.65 14.13
C LEU A 162 10.96 -0.81 12.89
N TYR A 163 11.37 -0.22 11.78
CA TYR A 163 10.67 -0.31 10.50
C TYR A 163 10.51 -1.77 10.03
N LEU A 164 11.61 -2.54 9.97
CA LEU A 164 11.58 -3.89 9.41
C LEU A 164 10.94 -4.93 10.34
N ASN A 165 11.20 -4.84 11.64
CA ASN A 165 10.82 -5.89 12.60
C ASN A 165 9.50 -5.61 13.31
N VAL A 166 9.02 -4.37 13.31
CA VAL A 166 7.75 -3.98 13.94
C VAL A 166 6.77 -3.50 12.87
N GLU A 167 7.04 -2.36 12.23
CA GLU A 167 6.05 -1.70 11.37
C GLU A 167 5.65 -2.56 10.17
N MET A 168 6.63 -3.09 9.42
CA MET A 168 6.34 -3.95 8.28
C MET A 168 5.75 -5.32 8.67
N LYS A 169 5.97 -5.78 9.91
CA LYS A 169 5.36 -7.01 10.44
C LYS A 169 3.93 -6.79 10.89
N LEU A 170 3.58 -5.56 11.26
CA LEU A 170 2.24 -5.17 11.63
C LEU A 170 1.33 -5.00 10.41
N THR A 171 1.87 -4.57 9.26
CA THR A 171 1.11 -4.37 8.00
C THR A 171 0.17 -5.54 7.63
N PRO A 172 0.62 -6.81 7.52
CA PRO A 172 -0.29 -7.91 7.19
C PRO A 172 -1.31 -8.22 8.30
N ILE A 173 -1.00 -7.90 9.56
CA ILE A 173 -1.94 -8.06 10.68
C ILE A 173 -3.08 -7.05 10.55
N LEU A 174 -2.77 -5.79 10.25
CA LEU A 174 -3.75 -4.73 10.04
C LEU A 174 -4.66 -5.04 8.85
N ALA A 175 -4.09 -5.48 7.73
CA ALA A 175 -4.87 -5.92 6.58
C ALA A 175 -5.81 -7.09 6.93
N GLY A 176 -5.33 -8.05 7.73
CA GLY A 176 -6.15 -9.16 8.22
C GLY A 176 -7.28 -8.69 9.14
N MET A 177 -7.04 -7.72 10.03
CA MET A 177 -8.07 -7.12 10.89
C MET A 177 -9.14 -6.40 10.07
N GLU A 178 -8.72 -5.63 9.07
CA GLU A 178 -9.62 -4.92 8.16
C GLU A 178 -10.48 -5.87 7.33
N TYR A 179 -9.90 -6.97 6.85
CA TYR A 179 -10.62 -8.00 6.10
C TYR A 179 -11.74 -8.66 6.93
N HIS A 180 -11.48 -9.02 8.19
CA HIS A 180 -12.49 -9.67 9.03
C HIS A 180 -13.57 -8.69 9.51
N GLY A 181 -13.20 -7.45 9.78
CA GLY A 181 -14.09 -6.44 10.32
C GLY A 181 -14.69 -6.82 11.69
N ILE A 182 -15.79 -6.15 12.06
CA ILE A 182 -16.52 -6.40 13.30
C ILE A 182 -18.00 -6.57 12.95
N CYS A 183 -18.59 -7.70 13.35
CA CYS A 183 -20.02 -7.93 13.20
C CYS A 183 -20.80 -7.06 14.20
N VAL A 184 -21.69 -6.22 13.68
CA VAL A 184 -22.60 -5.39 14.49
C VAL A 184 -24.03 -5.77 14.16
N ASP A 185 -24.89 -5.86 15.19
CA ASP A 185 -26.34 -6.01 15.02
C ASP A 185 -26.96 -4.63 14.74
N PRO A 186 -27.39 -4.34 13.50
CA PRO A 186 -27.91 -3.03 13.14
C PRO A 186 -29.23 -2.73 13.84
N GLN A 187 -30.09 -3.75 13.99
CA GLN A 187 -31.41 -3.58 14.56
C GLN A 187 -31.33 -3.26 16.04
N ARG A 188 -30.44 -3.94 16.78
CA ARG A 188 -30.20 -3.63 18.18
C ARG A 188 -29.61 -2.24 18.36
N LEU A 189 -28.72 -1.81 17.45
CA LEU A 189 -28.15 -0.46 17.49
C LEU A 189 -29.24 0.62 17.28
N ILE A 190 -30.15 0.40 16.33
CA ILE A 190 -31.30 1.28 16.06
C ILE A 190 -32.21 1.35 17.29
N ASN A 191 -32.61 0.19 17.84
CA ASN A 191 -33.49 0.12 19.00
C ASN A 191 -32.89 0.86 20.21
N MET A 192 -31.60 0.68 20.45
CA MET A 192 -30.90 1.39 21.53
C MET A 192 -30.86 2.91 21.27
N GLY A 193 -30.63 3.31 20.01
CA GLY A 193 -30.70 4.71 19.60
C GLY A 193 -32.06 5.35 19.88
N ASP A 194 -33.16 4.62 19.65
CA ASP A 194 -34.50 5.12 19.93
C ASP A 194 -34.80 5.22 21.42
N ILE A 195 -34.32 4.27 22.24
CA ILE A 195 -34.38 4.36 23.70
C ILE A 195 -33.67 5.62 24.20
N LEU A 196 -32.45 5.88 23.70
CA LEU A 196 -31.67 7.05 24.10
C LEU A 196 -32.37 8.37 23.72
N LYS A 197 -33.02 8.45 22.55
CA LYS A 197 -33.83 9.63 22.17
C LYS A 197 -34.97 9.87 23.15
N VAL A 198 -35.70 8.83 23.53
CA VAL A 198 -36.81 8.93 24.51
C VAL A 198 -36.29 9.36 25.88
N CYS A 199 -35.19 8.79 26.36
CA CYS A 199 -34.58 9.18 27.63
C CYS A 199 -34.05 10.63 27.63
N TYR A 200 -33.55 11.12 26.49
CA TYR A 200 -33.09 12.51 26.36
C TYR A 200 -34.27 13.49 26.36
N ILE A 201 -35.38 13.13 25.70
CA ILE A 201 -36.63 13.91 25.73
C ILE A 201 -37.18 13.94 27.16
N ILE A 202 -37.23 12.80 27.86
CA ILE A 202 -37.67 12.74 29.26
C ILE A 202 -36.74 13.60 30.15
N SER A 203 -35.42 13.54 29.97
CA SER A 203 -34.47 14.36 30.74
C SER A 203 -34.63 15.86 30.49
N ILE A 204 -34.89 16.29 29.25
CA ILE A 204 -35.22 17.70 28.94
C ILE A 204 -36.56 18.11 29.57
N MET A 205 -37.58 17.25 29.47
CA MET A 205 -38.90 17.52 30.06
C MET A 205 -38.84 17.64 31.58
N PHE A 206 -38.04 16.80 32.25
CA PHE A 206 -37.83 16.91 33.69
C PHE A 206 -37.01 18.15 34.08
N ASN A 207 -36.01 18.57 33.28
CA ASN A 207 -35.26 19.80 33.57
C ASN A 207 -36.08 21.09 33.30
N SER A 208 -37.01 21.05 32.34
CA SER A 208 -37.84 22.21 31.96
C SER A 208 -39.00 22.50 32.93
N HIS A 209 -39.25 21.61 33.91
CA HIS A 209 -40.23 21.81 34.98
C HIS A 209 -39.62 22.29 36.31
N THR A 210 -38.36 22.73 36.28
CA THR A 210 -37.63 23.26 37.45
C THR A 210 -37.22 24.73 37.32
N ILE A 211 -38.04 25.55 36.66
CA ILE A 211 -37.99 27.02 36.72
C ILE A 211 -39.41 27.54 36.97
#